data_AF-W7UPC5-F1
#
_entry.id   AF-W7UPC5-F1
#
_cell.length_a   1.000
_cell.length_b   1.000
_cell.length_c   1.000
_cell.angle_alpha   90.00
_cell.angle_beta   90.00
_cell.angle_gamma   90.00
#
_symmetry.space_group_name_H-M   'P 1'
#
loop_
_entity.id
_entity.type
_entity.pdbx_description
1 polymer ?
#
loop_
_entity_poly.entity_id
_entity_poly.type
_entity_poly.pdbx_seq_one_letter_code
_entity_poly.pdbx_strand_id
1 'polypeptide(L)'
;MKKTFMKPLALLPAAVLLVGCGRASIDPNDYLEVKFSGLDTVATADCDIDYEKMVTDNLKAFGIKSKKDDHAIERAAGKLKKYLGGSLDKQRELSNGDKIVFEWTDDNIEKLEKKYKIKLKVSDKTIEVKDLEEAKKFDPFDYLSVSYDGVGPNGSIVLDSDKLPVDYISFYADPSYGLSNGDMVKITFGYSEDSTKEECFSQGYMPEKFEKEYTVEGLQQYVKKISEIEKKSYDKMDKYAQDRFMDDVKENWQNKKLKDIELLGVNLYIPEKDEYSMKNALCYVYKVTTTSAKKGGEEKKEEPTTEAVTTTAEKTEAATTTAAEKKDKDEETTTTAEKTEEKTTEPVTEKAAEAKKDDGFVYYYFAYYENVLTPGNADKDFDASTYNEPSYYQFFGVSGDAFAIDDVLYVGYQNLDDLYKAVEGKFYAKCKVETNIKKK
;
A
#
# COMPACT_ATOMS: atom_id res chain seq x y z
N MET A 1 3.15 23.52 -18.65
CA MET A 1 2.80 24.81 -19.30
C MET A 1 3.16 24.83 -20.79
N LYS A 2 2.20 24.57 -21.70
CA LYS A 2 2.29 25.01 -23.11
C LYS A 2 1.44 26.28 -23.25
N LYS A 3 1.94 27.34 -23.87
CA LYS A 3 1.12 28.52 -24.21
C LYS A 3 0.28 28.21 -25.44
N THR A 4 -0.91 27.67 -25.24
CA THR A 4 -1.90 27.49 -26.30
C THR A 4 -2.30 28.87 -26.84
N PHE A 5 -2.10 29.10 -28.14
CA PHE A 5 -2.42 30.39 -28.75
C PHE A 5 -3.95 30.57 -28.84
N MET A 6 -4.50 31.48 -28.03
CA MET A 6 -5.88 31.93 -28.17
C MET A 6 -6.10 32.46 -29.61
N LYS A 7 -7.08 31.89 -30.31
CA LYS A 7 -7.66 32.48 -31.51
C LYS A 7 -8.94 33.22 -31.10
N PRO A 8 -9.00 34.56 -31.16
CA PRO A 8 -10.24 35.27 -30.88
C PRO A 8 -11.27 34.97 -31.98
N LEU A 9 -12.45 34.47 -31.60
CA LEU A 9 -13.57 34.22 -32.51
C LEU A 9 -14.41 35.50 -32.62
N ALA A 10 -14.03 36.39 -33.54
CA ALA A 10 -14.68 37.69 -33.71
C ALA A 10 -15.99 37.58 -34.51
N LEU A 11 -17.14 37.74 -33.83
CA LEU A 11 -18.47 37.72 -34.45
C LEU A 11 -18.87 39.13 -34.92
N LEU A 12 -18.40 39.50 -36.13
CA LEU A 12 -18.51 40.85 -36.71
C LEU A 12 -19.92 41.20 -37.24
N PRO A 13 -20.64 42.18 -36.67
CA PRO A 13 -21.83 42.75 -37.28
C PRO A 13 -21.48 43.69 -38.45
N ALA A 14 -22.28 43.68 -39.52
CA ALA A 14 -22.10 44.53 -40.69
C ALA A 14 -22.94 45.81 -40.59
N ALA A 15 -22.31 46.92 -40.21
CA ALA A 15 -22.98 48.22 -40.00
C ALA A 15 -23.62 48.78 -41.30
N VAL A 16 -24.92 49.08 -41.27
CA VAL A 16 -25.68 49.61 -42.44
C VAL A 16 -26.09 51.07 -42.21
N LEU A 17 -25.41 51.99 -42.89
CA LEU A 17 -25.66 53.44 -42.76
C LEU A 17 -26.75 53.97 -43.72
N LEU A 18 -27.96 54.15 -43.20
CA LEU A 18 -29.07 54.82 -43.89
C LEU A 18 -29.00 56.35 -43.71
N VAL A 19 -28.36 57.04 -44.66
CA VAL A 19 -28.24 58.51 -44.66
C VAL A 19 -29.45 59.17 -45.34
N GLY A 20 -30.59 59.21 -44.62
CA GLY A 20 -31.68 60.14 -44.93
C GLY A 20 -31.36 61.57 -44.46
N CYS A 21 -32.12 62.57 -44.89
CA CYS A 21 -31.91 64.00 -44.55
C CYS A 21 -32.30 64.40 -43.11
N GLY A 22 -32.04 63.52 -42.14
CA GLY A 22 -32.17 63.77 -40.70
C GLY A 22 -30.82 63.74 -39.98
N ARG A 23 -30.84 63.67 -38.65
CA ARG A 23 -29.61 63.36 -37.87
C ARG A 23 -29.10 61.97 -38.24
N ALA A 24 -27.79 61.81 -38.39
CA ALA A 24 -27.20 60.49 -38.60
C ALA A 24 -27.50 59.59 -37.39
N SER A 25 -28.11 58.43 -37.64
CA SER A 25 -28.41 57.44 -36.60
C SER A 25 -27.30 56.40 -36.54
N ILE A 26 -26.72 56.21 -35.35
CA ILE A 26 -25.65 55.23 -35.09
C ILE A 26 -26.17 54.25 -34.04
N ASP A 27 -25.89 52.97 -34.23
CA ASP A 27 -26.18 51.92 -33.24
C ASP A 27 -24.87 51.52 -32.53
N PRO A 28 -24.73 51.73 -31.21
CA PRO A 28 -23.51 51.33 -30.50
C PRO A 28 -23.25 49.82 -30.52
N ASN A 29 -24.28 48.99 -30.72
CA ASN A 29 -24.14 47.53 -30.73
C ASN A 29 -23.39 46.98 -31.96
N ASP A 30 -23.25 47.78 -33.02
CA ASP A 30 -22.39 47.51 -34.19
C ASP A 30 -20.88 47.58 -33.85
N TYR A 31 -20.51 48.12 -32.69
CA TYR A 31 -19.13 48.36 -32.25
C TYR A 31 -18.79 47.69 -30.92
N LEU A 32 -19.73 46.92 -30.35
CA LEU A 32 -19.58 46.12 -29.14
C LEU A 32 -19.20 44.68 -29.51
N GLU A 33 -17.95 44.30 -29.20
CA GLU A 33 -17.44 42.95 -29.30
C GLU A 33 -17.42 42.30 -27.91
N VAL A 34 -17.84 41.04 -27.81
CA VAL A 34 -17.70 40.22 -26.61
C VAL A 34 -16.95 38.95 -26.99
N LYS A 35 -15.92 38.62 -26.21
CA LYS A 35 -15.05 37.46 -26.39
C LYS A 35 -15.23 36.51 -25.21
N PHE A 36 -15.30 35.22 -25.50
CA PHE A 36 -15.31 34.17 -24.49
C PHE A 36 -13.93 33.50 -24.39
N SER A 37 -13.58 33.04 -23.19
CA SER A 37 -12.33 32.32 -22.92
C SER A 37 -12.54 31.29 -21.82
N GLY A 38 -11.90 30.11 -21.95
CA GLY A 38 -12.13 28.96 -21.07
C GLY A 38 -12.99 27.88 -21.71
N LEU A 39 -13.39 26.91 -20.91
CA LEU A 39 -14.22 25.76 -21.31
C LEU A 39 -15.70 26.00 -21.00
N ASP A 40 -16.56 25.17 -21.56
CA ASP A 40 -17.95 25.06 -21.15
C ASP A 40 -18.07 24.87 -19.61
N THR A 41 -19.18 25.31 -19.02
CA THR A 41 -19.38 25.47 -17.55
C THR A 41 -18.57 26.59 -16.86
N VAL A 42 -17.33 26.89 -17.27
CA VAL A 42 -16.45 27.83 -16.52
C VAL A 42 -15.90 29.01 -17.33
N ALA A 43 -16.37 29.24 -18.55
CA ALA A 43 -15.85 30.30 -19.38
C ALA A 43 -16.09 31.70 -18.80
N THR A 44 -15.22 32.64 -19.16
CA THR A 44 -15.31 34.06 -18.83
C THR A 44 -15.64 34.89 -20.06
N ALA A 45 -16.28 36.05 -19.88
CA ALA A 45 -16.60 36.99 -20.96
C ALA A 45 -15.94 38.36 -20.74
N ASP A 46 -15.18 38.79 -21.75
CA ASP A 46 -14.60 40.13 -21.86
C ASP A 46 -15.34 40.93 -22.94
N CYS A 47 -15.75 42.15 -22.60
CA CYS A 47 -16.42 43.08 -23.52
C CYS A 47 -15.50 44.26 -23.88
N ASP A 48 -15.46 44.65 -25.16
CA ASP A 48 -14.83 45.88 -25.62
C ASP A 48 -15.75 46.65 -26.58
N ILE A 49 -15.58 47.98 -26.61
CA ILE A 49 -16.36 48.87 -27.47
C ILE A 49 -15.41 49.74 -28.28
N ASP A 50 -15.41 49.54 -29.59
CA ASP A 50 -14.55 50.26 -30.52
C ASP A 50 -15.10 51.66 -30.84
N TYR A 51 -14.95 52.56 -29.88
CA TYR A 51 -15.35 53.97 -30.00
C TYR A 51 -14.59 54.72 -31.12
N GLU A 52 -13.40 54.28 -31.49
CA GLU A 52 -12.59 54.93 -32.54
C GLU A 52 -13.11 54.54 -33.93
N LYS A 53 -13.45 53.27 -34.16
CA LYS A 53 -14.18 52.82 -35.33
C LYS A 53 -15.59 53.40 -35.39
N MET A 54 -16.29 53.51 -34.25
CA MET A 54 -17.60 54.17 -34.17
C MET A 54 -17.55 55.61 -34.70
N VAL A 55 -16.47 56.35 -34.41
CA VAL A 55 -16.23 57.68 -34.99
C VAL A 55 -15.75 57.59 -36.44
N THR A 56 -14.85 56.66 -36.75
CA THR A 56 -14.15 56.56 -38.05
C THR A 56 -15.04 56.08 -39.19
N ASP A 57 -16.06 55.29 -38.91
CA ASP A 57 -17.10 54.94 -39.90
C ASP A 57 -18.14 56.05 -40.06
N ASN A 58 -18.22 56.99 -39.10
CA ASN A 58 -19.23 58.05 -39.03
C ASN A 58 -18.66 59.49 -39.10
N LEU A 59 -17.43 59.69 -39.59
CA LEU A 59 -16.70 60.97 -39.49
C LEU A 59 -17.52 62.23 -39.83
N LYS A 60 -18.32 62.18 -40.91
CA LYS A 60 -19.17 63.29 -41.35
C LYS A 60 -20.19 63.70 -40.29
N ALA A 61 -20.73 62.74 -39.54
CA ALA A 61 -21.66 62.96 -38.45
C ALA A 61 -20.97 63.60 -37.23
N PHE A 62 -19.73 63.19 -36.94
CA PHE A 62 -18.90 63.82 -35.89
C PHE A 62 -18.27 65.16 -36.32
N GLY A 63 -18.47 65.61 -37.57
CA GLY A 63 -17.94 66.85 -38.12
C GLY A 63 -16.46 66.77 -38.55
N ILE A 64 -15.87 65.58 -38.60
CA ILE A 64 -14.46 65.33 -38.90
C ILE A 64 -14.26 65.19 -40.41
N LYS A 65 -13.20 65.80 -40.95
CA LYS A 65 -13.00 65.94 -42.41
C LYS A 65 -12.17 64.83 -43.05
N SER A 66 -11.44 64.03 -42.27
CA SER A 66 -10.43 63.09 -42.78
C SER A 66 -10.27 61.87 -41.85
N LYS A 67 -9.96 60.69 -42.42
CA LYS A 67 -9.48 59.50 -41.68
C LYS A 67 -8.00 59.61 -41.24
N LYS A 68 -7.42 60.82 -41.29
CA LYS A 68 -6.05 61.16 -40.84
C LYS A 68 -6.03 62.34 -39.86
N ASP A 69 -7.17 62.64 -39.23
CA ASP A 69 -7.30 63.66 -38.20
C ASP A 69 -7.45 62.95 -36.84
N ASP A 70 -6.41 62.20 -36.51
CA ASP A 70 -6.41 61.18 -35.45
C ASP A 70 -6.76 61.84 -34.12
N HIS A 71 -6.19 63.02 -33.85
CA HIS A 71 -6.58 63.85 -32.70
C HIS A 71 -8.05 64.26 -32.68
N ALA A 72 -8.74 64.48 -33.81
CA ALA A 72 -10.18 64.69 -33.80
C ALA A 72 -10.97 63.40 -33.52
N ILE A 73 -10.47 62.26 -34.00
CA ILE A 73 -11.06 60.92 -33.77
C ILE A 73 -10.93 60.53 -32.29
N GLU A 74 -9.72 60.55 -31.72
CA GLU A 74 -9.42 60.36 -30.29
C GLU A 74 -10.30 61.23 -29.40
N ARG A 75 -10.40 62.54 -29.69
CA ARG A 75 -11.23 63.50 -28.91
C ARG A 75 -12.73 63.29 -29.07
N ALA A 76 -13.19 62.53 -30.06
CA ALA A 76 -14.57 62.10 -30.19
C ALA A 76 -14.81 60.74 -29.49
N ALA A 77 -13.94 59.76 -29.72
CA ALA A 77 -13.99 58.44 -29.09
C ALA A 77 -13.89 58.54 -27.56
N GLY A 78 -12.91 59.28 -27.05
CA GLY A 78 -12.76 59.58 -25.61
C GLY A 78 -13.87 60.48 -25.02
N LYS A 79 -14.78 61.00 -25.85
CA LYS A 79 -16.03 61.63 -25.38
C LYS A 79 -17.20 60.66 -25.39
N LEU A 80 -17.29 59.75 -26.37
CA LEU A 80 -18.23 58.62 -26.33
C LEU A 80 -17.96 57.78 -25.07
N LYS A 81 -16.74 57.24 -24.90
CA LYS A 81 -16.29 56.44 -23.74
C LYS A 81 -16.44 57.11 -22.36
N LYS A 82 -16.74 58.42 -22.31
CA LYS A 82 -17.02 59.16 -21.06
C LYS A 82 -18.52 59.29 -20.74
N TYR A 83 -19.40 59.19 -21.73
CA TYR A 83 -20.83 59.48 -21.60
C TYR A 83 -21.74 58.37 -22.15
N LEU A 84 -21.14 57.31 -22.67
CA LEU A 84 -21.73 56.06 -23.11
C LEU A 84 -20.75 54.96 -22.69
N GLY A 85 -21.26 53.92 -22.05
CA GLY A 85 -20.51 52.76 -21.58
C GLY A 85 -21.47 51.63 -21.21
N GLY A 86 -21.01 50.63 -20.47
CA GLY A 86 -21.85 49.52 -20.03
C GLY A 86 -21.05 48.37 -19.46
N SER A 87 -21.74 47.30 -19.09
CA SER A 87 -21.19 46.08 -18.50
C SER A 87 -22.02 44.85 -18.85
N LEU A 88 -21.44 43.66 -18.71
CA LEU A 88 -22.17 42.40 -18.78
C LEU A 88 -22.77 42.07 -17.40
N ASP A 89 -23.98 41.51 -17.40
CA ASP A 89 -24.67 40.97 -16.21
C ASP A 89 -23.93 39.76 -15.58
N LYS A 90 -23.37 38.88 -16.42
CA LYS A 90 -22.59 37.69 -16.05
C LYS A 90 -21.30 37.61 -16.87
N GLN A 91 -20.17 37.45 -16.19
CA GLN A 91 -18.82 37.43 -16.81
C GLN A 91 -17.99 36.16 -16.52
N ARG A 92 -18.52 35.19 -15.76
CA ARG A 92 -17.86 33.96 -15.32
C ARG A 92 -18.87 32.81 -15.26
N GLU A 93 -18.39 31.58 -15.13
CA GLU A 93 -19.24 30.38 -15.02
C GLU A 93 -20.20 30.23 -16.23
N LEU A 94 -19.70 30.62 -17.41
CA LEU A 94 -20.48 30.66 -18.64
C LEU A 94 -20.50 29.31 -19.33
N SER A 95 -21.67 28.93 -19.84
CA SER A 95 -21.90 27.67 -20.53
C SER A 95 -22.44 27.86 -21.95
N ASN A 96 -22.25 26.87 -22.84
CA ASN A 96 -22.87 26.86 -24.16
C ASN A 96 -24.40 26.96 -24.04
N GLY A 97 -25.01 27.97 -24.66
CA GLY A 97 -26.44 28.26 -24.57
C GLY A 97 -26.85 29.25 -23.46
N ASP A 98 -25.92 29.69 -22.60
CA ASP A 98 -26.18 30.82 -21.69
C ASP A 98 -26.57 32.07 -22.48
N LYS A 99 -27.40 32.90 -21.86
CA LYS A 99 -27.76 34.23 -22.38
C LYS A 99 -27.36 35.29 -21.37
N ILE A 100 -26.36 36.06 -21.75
CA ILE A 100 -25.87 37.22 -20.99
C ILE A 100 -26.36 38.50 -21.66
N VAL A 101 -26.46 39.58 -20.90
CA VAL A 101 -26.92 40.89 -21.36
C VAL A 101 -25.80 41.90 -21.17
N PHE A 102 -25.42 42.59 -22.25
CA PHE A 102 -24.67 43.83 -22.13
C PHE A 102 -25.65 44.98 -21.87
N GLU A 103 -25.62 45.51 -20.66
CA GLU A 103 -26.42 46.65 -20.21
C GLU A 103 -25.69 47.96 -20.51
N TRP A 104 -26.33 48.89 -21.21
CA TRP A 104 -25.73 50.19 -21.53
C TRP A 104 -25.98 51.23 -20.44
N THR A 105 -24.92 51.93 -20.02
CA THR A 105 -25.00 53.12 -19.18
C THR A 105 -25.10 54.37 -20.06
N ASP A 106 -26.29 54.96 -20.17
CA ASP A 106 -26.60 56.01 -21.14
C ASP A 106 -27.19 57.32 -20.57
N ASP A 107 -27.17 57.52 -19.23
CA ASP A 107 -27.61 58.73 -18.48
C ASP A 107 -27.20 60.11 -19.08
N ASN A 108 -26.19 60.11 -19.95
CA ASN A 108 -25.58 61.29 -20.53
C ASN A 108 -25.67 61.35 -22.07
N ILE A 109 -26.42 60.43 -22.71
CA ILE A 109 -26.53 60.26 -24.16
C ILE A 109 -26.97 61.54 -24.89
N GLU A 110 -27.90 62.31 -24.32
CA GLU A 110 -28.34 63.61 -24.88
C GLU A 110 -27.19 64.59 -25.07
N LYS A 111 -26.16 64.53 -24.21
CA LYS A 111 -24.99 65.42 -24.27
C LYS A 111 -24.10 65.07 -25.46
N LEU A 112 -24.08 63.80 -25.87
CA LEU A 112 -23.43 63.33 -27.11
C LEU A 112 -24.27 63.73 -28.33
N GLU A 113 -25.57 63.41 -28.33
CA GLU A 113 -26.48 63.74 -29.44
C GLU A 113 -26.49 65.24 -29.74
N LYS A 114 -26.67 66.08 -28.72
CA LYS A 114 -26.72 67.55 -28.86
C LYS A 114 -25.39 68.13 -29.34
N LYS A 115 -24.26 67.56 -28.92
CA LYS A 115 -22.92 68.03 -29.31
C LYS A 115 -22.62 67.70 -30.77
N TYR A 116 -22.85 66.46 -31.19
CA TYR A 116 -22.47 65.97 -32.53
C TYR A 116 -23.62 66.03 -33.54
N LYS A 117 -24.85 66.37 -33.11
CA LYS A 117 -26.08 66.38 -33.93
C LYS A 117 -26.43 65.00 -34.52
N ILE A 118 -26.03 63.95 -33.82
CA ILE A 118 -26.33 62.54 -34.13
C ILE A 118 -27.61 62.08 -33.42
N LYS A 119 -28.07 60.88 -33.75
CA LYS A 119 -28.94 60.07 -32.88
C LYS A 119 -28.22 58.77 -32.52
N LEU A 120 -28.25 58.37 -31.25
CA LEU A 120 -27.73 57.09 -30.80
C LEU A 120 -28.90 56.14 -30.50
N LYS A 121 -28.84 54.92 -31.03
CA LYS A 121 -29.80 53.84 -30.75
C LYS A 121 -29.24 52.95 -29.64
N VAL A 122 -29.30 53.42 -28.40
CA VAL A 122 -28.97 52.55 -27.26
C VAL A 122 -30.12 51.60 -26.99
N SER A 123 -29.78 50.33 -26.83
CA SER A 123 -30.62 49.26 -26.29
C SER A 123 -29.70 48.11 -25.88
N ASP A 124 -30.02 47.44 -24.78
CA ASP A 124 -29.22 46.35 -24.23
C ASP A 124 -29.12 45.16 -25.20
N LYS A 125 -27.97 44.48 -25.19
CA LYS A 125 -27.64 43.44 -26.16
C LYS A 125 -27.59 42.09 -25.47
N THR A 126 -28.64 41.28 -25.64
CA THR A 126 -28.59 39.86 -25.28
C THR A 126 -27.63 39.13 -26.22
N ILE A 127 -26.70 38.37 -25.64
CA ILE A 127 -25.67 37.60 -26.34
C ILE A 127 -25.81 36.15 -25.89
N GLU A 128 -25.87 35.24 -26.85
CA GLU A 128 -25.96 33.80 -26.61
C GLU A 128 -24.54 33.20 -26.68
N VAL A 129 -24.09 32.58 -25.59
CA VAL A 129 -22.75 31.99 -25.46
C VAL A 129 -22.68 30.70 -26.30
N LYS A 130 -21.66 30.56 -27.15
CA LYS A 130 -21.49 29.43 -28.09
C LYS A 130 -20.03 29.10 -28.33
N ASP A 131 -19.83 27.94 -28.96
CA ASP A 131 -18.55 27.45 -29.47
C ASP A 131 -17.44 27.31 -28.40
N LEU A 132 -17.83 27.12 -27.13
CA LEU A 132 -16.92 26.73 -26.05
C LEU A 132 -16.56 25.25 -26.17
N GLU A 133 -15.30 24.90 -25.91
CA GLU A 133 -14.84 23.50 -25.84
C GLU A 133 -15.37 22.80 -24.57
N GLU A 134 -15.93 21.59 -24.71
CA GLU A 134 -16.37 20.77 -23.57
C GLU A 134 -15.17 20.17 -22.81
N ALA A 135 -15.21 20.22 -21.48
CA ALA A 135 -14.21 19.61 -20.62
C ALA A 135 -14.30 18.07 -20.62
N LYS A 136 -13.15 17.40 -20.68
CA LYS A 136 -13.09 15.93 -20.68
C LYS A 136 -13.44 15.36 -19.30
N LYS A 137 -14.53 14.62 -19.23
CA LYS A 137 -14.94 13.95 -17.99
C LYS A 137 -14.02 12.78 -17.64
N PHE A 138 -13.72 12.61 -16.35
CA PHE A 138 -12.98 11.47 -15.83
C PHE A 138 -13.36 11.17 -14.38
N ASP A 139 -13.33 9.89 -13.99
CA ASP A 139 -13.28 9.52 -12.57
C ASP A 139 -11.80 9.56 -12.12
N PRO A 140 -11.41 10.41 -11.15
CA PRO A 140 -10.04 10.41 -10.66
C PRO A 140 -9.65 9.07 -10.01
N PHE A 141 -10.60 8.35 -9.41
CA PHE A 141 -10.34 7.10 -8.69
C PHE A 141 -10.06 5.90 -9.61
N ASP A 142 -10.21 6.03 -10.93
CA ASP A 142 -9.74 5.04 -11.92
C ASP A 142 -8.21 5.13 -12.14
N TYR A 143 -7.59 6.23 -11.72
CA TYR A 143 -6.14 6.48 -11.82
C TYR A 143 -5.41 6.28 -10.47
N LEU A 144 -6.14 5.95 -9.41
CA LEU A 144 -5.62 5.75 -8.05
C LEU A 144 -5.36 4.27 -7.77
N SER A 145 -4.12 3.93 -7.43
CA SER A 145 -3.75 2.68 -6.79
C SER A 145 -3.70 2.86 -5.27
N VAL A 146 -4.40 1.99 -4.53
CA VAL A 146 -4.43 1.99 -3.06
C VAL A 146 -3.72 0.75 -2.55
N SER A 147 -2.82 0.93 -1.59
CA SER A 147 -2.13 -0.16 -0.89
C SER A 147 -1.90 0.22 0.58
N TYR A 148 -1.42 -0.73 1.39
CA TYR A 148 -1.20 -0.54 2.82
C TYR A 148 0.19 -1.02 3.23
N ASP A 149 0.81 -0.35 4.20
CA ASP A 149 2.12 -0.69 4.76
C ASP A 149 2.07 -0.79 6.30
N GLY A 150 3.08 -1.43 6.88
CA GLY A 150 3.21 -1.67 8.32
C GLY A 150 2.36 -2.83 8.84
N VAL A 151 1.99 -2.75 10.13
CA VAL A 151 1.26 -3.80 10.85
C VAL A 151 0.16 -3.18 11.72
N GLY A 152 -1.08 -3.63 11.56
CA GLY A 152 -2.23 -3.15 12.33
C GLY A 152 -2.10 -3.45 13.83
N PRO A 153 -2.47 -2.51 14.72
CA PRO A 153 -3.23 -1.28 14.46
C PRO A 153 -2.38 -0.04 14.16
N ASN A 154 -1.16 -0.21 13.64
CA ASN A 154 -0.26 0.89 13.29
C ASN A 154 0.03 0.94 11.78
N GLY A 155 -0.85 0.37 10.95
CA GLY A 155 -0.71 0.43 9.49
C GLY A 155 -0.95 1.83 8.94
N SER A 156 -0.43 2.09 7.74
CA SER A 156 -0.65 3.31 6.97
C SER A 156 -1.19 2.98 5.57
N ILE A 157 -1.88 3.95 4.96
CA ILE A 157 -2.32 3.87 3.56
C ILE A 157 -1.28 4.52 2.64
N VAL A 158 -1.05 3.90 1.49
CA VAL A 158 -0.15 4.36 0.43
C VAL A 158 -0.97 4.57 -0.84
N LEU A 159 -0.90 5.79 -1.38
CA LEU A 159 -1.66 6.24 -2.55
C LEU A 159 -0.69 6.50 -3.71
N ASP A 160 -0.79 5.70 -4.78
CA ASP A 160 -0.09 5.94 -6.05
C ASP A 160 -1.10 6.54 -7.05
N SER A 161 -0.75 7.69 -7.62
CA SER A 161 -1.58 8.42 -8.59
C SER A 161 -0.77 8.95 -9.77
N ASP A 162 0.39 8.33 -10.08
CA ASP A 162 1.34 8.73 -11.13
C ASP A 162 0.74 8.72 -12.56
N LYS A 163 -0.51 8.26 -12.71
CA LYS A 163 -1.26 8.13 -13.97
C LYS A 163 -2.35 9.21 -14.12
N LEU A 164 -2.56 10.09 -13.14
CA LEU A 164 -3.57 11.15 -13.21
C LEU A 164 -3.40 11.97 -14.51
N PRO A 165 -4.51 12.34 -15.19
CA PRO A 165 -4.46 13.13 -16.41
C PRO A 165 -4.24 14.64 -16.16
N VAL A 166 -4.06 15.04 -14.90
CA VAL A 166 -3.95 16.42 -14.42
C VAL A 166 -2.77 16.60 -13.45
N ASP A 167 -2.04 17.70 -13.61
CA ASP A 167 -0.97 18.17 -12.72
C ASP A 167 -1.54 18.83 -11.45
N TYR A 168 -0.69 19.03 -10.42
CA TYR A 168 -0.93 19.84 -9.21
C TYR A 168 -2.07 19.42 -8.25
N ILE A 169 -2.78 18.33 -8.53
CA ILE A 169 -3.82 17.77 -7.65
C ILE A 169 -3.35 16.44 -7.05
N SER A 170 -3.64 16.20 -5.77
CA SER A 170 -3.29 14.97 -5.04
C SER A 170 -4.52 14.37 -4.35
N PHE A 171 -4.42 13.11 -3.95
CA PHE A 171 -5.39 12.47 -3.06
C PHE A 171 -5.00 12.63 -1.58
N TYR A 172 -6.00 12.68 -0.71
CA TYR A 172 -5.86 12.75 0.74
C TYR A 172 -6.70 11.64 1.38
N ALA A 173 -6.18 10.98 2.41
CA ALA A 173 -6.88 9.89 3.10
C ALA A 173 -7.10 10.21 4.59
N ASP A 174 -8.33 9.93 5.05
CA ASP A 174 -8.77 10.11 6.44
C ASP A 174 -9.51 8.84 6.93
N PRO A 175 -8.98 8.11 7.93
CA PRO A 175 -7.62 8.21 8.48
C PRO A 175 -6.55 7.70 7.50
N SER A 176 -5.32 8.23 7.60
CA SER A 176 -4.17 7.79 6.80
C SER A 176 -3.17 6.88 7.53
N TYR A 177 -3.33 6.76 8.85
CA TYR A 177 -2.47 5.96 9.74
C TYR A 177 -3.28 5.40 10.92
N GLY A 178 -2.71 4.43 11.63
CA GLY A 178 -3.40 3.75 12.75
C GLY A 178 -4.36 2.65 12.29
N LEU A 179 -4.15 2.13 11.08
CA LEU A 179 -5.11 1.27 10.38
C LEU A 179 -5.04 -0.20 10.81
N SER A 180 -6.18 -0.88 10.69
CA SER A 180 -6.44 -2.31 10.86
C SER A 180 -7.34 -2.84 9.75
N ASN A 181 -7.28 -4.14 9.45
CA ASN A 181 -8.25 -4.76 8.53
C ASN A 181 -9.70 -4.56 9.04
N GLY A 182 -10.59 -4.14 8.14
CA GLY A 182 -11.98 -3.81 8.44
C GLY A 182 -12.23 -2.34 8.81
N ASP A 183 -11.20 -1.51 8.96
CA ASP A 183 -11.37 -0.06 9.09
C ASP A 183 -11.84 0.55 7.77
N MET A 184 -12.60 1.65 7.85
CA MET A 184 -13.03 2.43 6.69
C MET A 184 -12.15 3.67 6.55
N VAL A 185 -11.58 3.87 5.36
CA VAL A 185 -10.81 5.06 5.00
C VAL A 185 -11.54 5.84 3.92
N LYS A 186 -11.81 7.12 4.15
CA LYS A 186 -12.30 8.02 3.12
C LYS A 186 -11.11 8.62 2.36
N ILE A 187 -11.15 8.54 1.04
CA ILE A 187 -10.17 9.19 0.16
C ILE A 187 -10.85 10.34 -0.58
N THR A 188 -10.30 11.53 -0.46
CA THR A 188 -10.74 12.76 -1.15
C THR A 188 -9.74 13.15 -2.24
N PHE A 189 -10.23 13.51 -3.42
CA PHE A 189 -9.46 14.02 -4.55
C PHE A 189 -9.39 15.55 -4.49
N GLY A 190 -8.17 16.08 -4.33
CA GLY A 190 -7.92 17.51 -4.15
C GLY A 190 -8.28 18.04 -2.75
N TYR A 191 -7.96 19.31 -2.49
CA TYR A 191 -8.07 19.92 -1.16
C TYR A 191 -9.48 20.50 -0.87
N SER A 192 -10.13 21.07 -1.89
CA SER A 192 -11.54 21.44 -1.85
C SER A 192 -12.17 21.28 -3.22
N GLU A 193 -13.46 20.96 -3.27
CA GLU A 193 -14.17 20.67 -4.52
C GLU A 193 -14.01 21.81 -5.55
N ASP A 194 -14.17 23.08 -5.14
CA ASP A 194 -14.11 24.24 -6.02
C ASP A 194 -12.71 24.50 -6.60
N SER A 195 -11.66 24.43 -5.75
CA SER A 195 -10.27 24.60 -6.22
C SER A 195 -9.82 23.46 -7.13
N THR A 196 -10.30 22.25 -6.84
CA THR A 196 -10.01 21.04 -7.63
C THR A 196 -10.70 21.10 -8.99
N LYS A 197 -11.92 21.66 -9.07
CA LYS A 197 -12.59 21.97 -10.34
C LYS A 197 -11.80 23.01 -11.13
N GLU A 198 -11.48 24.17 -10.54
CA GLU A 198 -10.79 25.27 -11.24
C GLU A 198 -9.47 24.79 -11.86
N GLU A 199 -8.66 24.04 -11.11
CA GLU A 199 -7.40 23.47 -11.60
C GLU A 199 -7.63 22.42 -12.71
N CYS A 200 -8.55 21.45 -12.52
CA CYS A 200 -8.89 20.46 -13.55
C CYS A 200 -9.37 21.11 -14.86
N PHE A 201 -10.27 22.09 -14.76
CA PHE A 201 -10.81 22.80 -15.91
C PHE A 201 -9.72 23.59 -16.65
N SER A 202 -8.78 24.22 -15.92
CA SER A 202 -7.65 24.93 -16.54
C SER A 202 -6.77 24.01 -17.42
N GLN A 203 -6.81 22.70 -17.16
CA GLN A 203 -6.05 21.66 -17.85
C GLN A 203 -6.86 20.86 -18.90
N GLY A 204 -8.17 21.14 -19.06
CA GLY A 204 -9.02 20.48 -20.06
C GLY A 204 -9.97 19.39 -19.52
N TYR A 205 -10.11 19.24 -18.20
CA TYR A 205 -10.81 18.10 -17.58
C TYR A 205 -11.91 18.51 -16.59
N MET A 206 -12.83 17.59 -16.34
CA MET A 206 -13.91 17.71 -15.36
C MET A 206 -13.98 16.42 -14.52
N PRO A 207 -13.61 16.43 -13.23
CA PRO A 207 -13.71 15.24 -12.38
C PRO A 207 -15.17 14.92 -12.06
N GLU A 208 -15.56 13.65 -12.19
CA GLU A 208 -16.93 13.18 -11.93
C GLU A 208 -17.19 12.83 -10.45
N LYS A 209 -16.13 12.71 -9.64
CA LYS A 209 -16.19 12.37 -8.21
C LYS A 209 -15.08 13.09 -7.44
N PHE A 210 -15.35 13.40 -6.18
CA PHE A 210 -14.37 14.01 -5.27
C PHE A 210 -14.07 13.13 -4.05
N GLU A 211 -14.96 12.21 -3.65
CA GLU A 211 -14.74 11.34 -2.49
C GLU A 211 -15.11 9.88 -2.80
N LYS A 212 -14.39 8.94 -2.18
CA LYS A 212 -14.64 7.50 -2.26
C LYS A 212 -14.12 6.79 -1.00
N GLU A 213 -14.92 5.88 -0.46
CA GLU A 213 -14.55 5.07 0.70
C GLU A 213 -13.89 3.75 0.29
N TYR A 214 -12.93 3.28 1.10
CA TYR A 214 -12.20 2.04 0.93
C TYR A 214 -12.12 1.30 2.28
N THR A 215 -12.50 0.01 2.29
CA THR A 215 -12.24 -0.88 3.43
C THR A 215 -10.77 -1.30 3.42
N VAL A 216 -10.10 -1.24 4.57
CA VAL A 216 -8.73 -1.75 4.73
C VAL A 216 -8.75 -3.27 4.71
N GLU A 217 -8.02 -3.88 3.77
CA GLU A 217 -7.88 -5.33 3.61
C GLU A 217 -6.42 -5.70 3.28
N GLY A 218 -6.00 -6.91 3.64
CA GLY A 218 -4.65 -7.44 3.35
C GLY A 218 -3.51 -6.90 4.23
N LEU A 219 -3.77 -5.95 5.13
CA LEU A 219 -2.79 -5.42 6.07
C LEU A 219 -2.35 -6.51 7.06
N GLN A 220 -1.05 -6.60 7.37
CA GLN A 220 -0.55 -7.56 8.35
C GLN A 220 -1.00 -7.19 9.76
N GLN A 221 -1.31 -8.18 10.60
CA GLN A 221 -1.75 -7.98 11.98
C GLN A 221 -1.10 -9.04 12.88
N TYR A 222 -0.87 -8.72 14.15
CA TYR A 222 -0.43 -9.73 15.12
C TYR A 222 -1.53 -10.77 15.35
N VAL A 223 -1.17 -12.05 15.28
CA VAL A 223 -2.07 -13.20 15.50
C VAL A 223 -2.67 -13.14 16.90
N LYS A 224 -4.01 -13.29 16.99
CA LYS A 224 -4.80 -13.25 18.24
C LYS A 224 -5.55 -14.55 18.52
N LYS A 225 -5.59 -15.48 17.57
CA LYS A 225 -6.11 -16.86 17.69
C LYS A 225 -5.24 -17.85 16.89
N ILE A 226 -5.16 -19.09 17.34
CA ILE A 226 -4.43 -20.15 16.61
C ILE A 226 -5.05 -20.39 15.22
N SER A 227 -6.36 -20.17 15.06
CA SER A 227 -7.07 -20.30 13.79
C SER A 227 -6.73 -19.23 12.73
N GLU A 228 -5.99 -18.19 13.10
CA GLU A 228 -5.53 -17.13 12.18
C GLU A 228 -4.16 -17.49 11.54
N ILE A 229 -3.57 -18.62 11.93
CA ILE A 229 -2.32 -19.15 11.36
C ILE A 229 -2.67 -20.15 10.25
N GLU A 230 -2.23 -19.90 9.03
CA GLU A 230 -2.37 -20.87 7.94
C GLU A 230 -1.63 -22.18 8.22
N LYS A 231 -2.22 -23.32 7.83
CA LYS A 231 -1.60 -24.64 8.00
C LYS A 231 -0.20 -24.71 7.35
N LYS A 232 -0.01 -24.07 6.18
CA LYS A 232 1.28 -23.96 5.48
C LYS A 232 2.37 -23.33 6.36
N SER A 233 2.04 -22.27 7.07
CA SER A 233 2.94 -21.58 7.99
C SER A 233 3.12 -22.35 9.31
N TYR A 234 2.06 -22.96 9.82
CA TYR A 234 2.10 -23.83 11.00
C TYR A 234 3.05 -25.02 10.80
N ASP A 235 2.90 -25.75 9.69
CA ASP A 235 3.72 -26.91 9.33
C ASP A 235 5.20 -26.52 9.10
N LYS A 236 5.46 -25.33 8.54
CA LYS A 236 6.81 -24.79 8.36
C LYS A 236 7.48 -24.43 9.69
N MET A 237 6.75 -23.78 10.60
CA MET A 237 7.24 -23.42 11.93
C MET A 237 7.47 -24.66 12.82
N ASP A 238 6.60 -25.66 12.75
CA ASP A 238 6.79 -26.98 13.37
C ASP A 238 8.07 -27.65 12.84
N LYS A 239 8.19 -27.80 11.51
CA LYS A 239 9.36 -28.40 10.89
C LYS A 239 10.66 -27.67 11.24
N TYR A 240 10.71 -26.34 11.19
CA TYR A 240 11.92 -25.59 11.53
C TYR A 240 12.36 -25.83 12.98
N ALA A 241 11.41 -25.86 13.92
CA ALA A 241 11.68 -26.17 15.32
C ALA A 241 12.17 -27.62 15.54
N GLN A 242 11.59 -28.60 14.82
CA GLN A 242 12.07 -29.98 14.86
C GLN A 242 13.45 -30.14 14.21
N ASP A 243 13.73 -29.46 13.10
CA ASP A 243 15.04 -29.50 12.44
C ASP A 243 16.15 -28.96 13.37
N ARG A 244 15.90 -27.83 14.06
CA ARG A 244 16.80 -27.28 15.09
C ARG A 244 17.03 -28.25 16.25
N PHE A 245 15.97 -28.85 16.78
CA PHE A 245 16.09 -29.88 17.83
C PHE A 245 16.90 -31.09 17.35
N MET A 246 16.75 -31.49 16.08
CA MET A 246 17.54 -32.57 15.48
C MET A 246 19.02 -32.20 15.31
N ASP A 247 19.40 -30.93 15.27
CA ASP A 247 20.79 -30.49 15.27
C ASP A 247 21.43 -30.60 16.68
N ASP A 248 20.72 -30.19 17.75
CA ASP A 248 21.15 -30.50 19.14
C ASP A 248 21.35 -32.01 19.37
N VAL A 249 20.45 -32.83 18.82
CA VAL A 249 20.55 -34.31 18.86
C VAL A 249 21.80 -34.84 18.15
N LYS A 250 22.32 -34.16 17.13
CA LYS A 250 23.55 -34.57 16.41
C LYS A 250 24.81 -34.10 17.13
N GLU A 251 24.79 -32.88 17.67
CA GLU A 251 25.98 -32.22 18.21
C GLU A 251 26.24 -32.58 19.69
N ASN A 252 25.18 -32.61 20.52
CA ASN A 252 25.32 -32.63 21.98
C ASN A 252 24.97 -33.98 22.65
N TRP A 253 24.33 -34.91 21.95
CA TRP A 253 23.80 -36.15 22.56
C TRP A 253 24.80 -37.31 22.51
N GLN A 254 25.44 -37.61 23.64
CA GLN A 254 26.40 -38.72 23.76
C GLN A 254 25.80 -39.98 24.40
N ASN A 255 25.13 -39.85 25.57
CA ASN A 255 24.71 -40.99 26.40
C ASN A 255 23.23 -41.41 26.25
N LYS A 256 22.51 -40.81 25.29
CA LYS A 256 21.08 -41.04 25.03
C LYS A 256 20.81 -41.00 23.53
N LYS A 257 19.78 -41.69 23.06
CA LYS A 257 19.33 -41.64 21.66
C LYS A 257 17.88 -41.21 21.58
N LEU A 258 17.54 -40.41 20.56
CA LEU A 258 16.16 -40.07 20.25
C LEU A 258 15.41 -41.32 19.75
N LYS A 259 14.19 -41.53 20.26
CA LYS A 259 13.27 -42.59 19.81
C LYS A 259 12.10 -41.99 19.02
N ASP A 260 11.60 -40.84 19.46
CA ASP A 260 10.41 -40.16 18.93
C ASP A 260 10.36 -38.69 19.41
N ILE A 261 9.77 -37.80 18.61
CA ILE A 261 9.38 -36.44 19.00
C ILE A 261 7.96 -36.15 18.49
N GLU A 262 6.99 -36.13 19.40
CA GLU A 262 5.56 -35.95 19.13
C GLU A 262 5.17 -34.48 19.40
N LEU A 263 4.77 -33.73 18.37
CA LEU A 263 4.13 -32.42 18.57
C LEU A 263 2.78 -32.62 19.26
N LEU A 264 2.61 -32.06 20.47
CA LEU A 264 1.36 -32.12 21.23
C LEU A 264 0.38 -31.01 20.80
N GLY A 265 0.90 -29.94 20.22
CA GLY A 265 0.17 -28.76 19.75
C GLY A 265 0.93 -27.47 20.07
N VAL A 266 0.22 -26.35 20.05
CA VAL A 266 0.73 -25.01 20.39
C VAL A 266 -0.08 -24.33 21.49
N ASN A 267 0.63 -23.48 22.24
CA ASN A 267 0.05 -22.43 23.08
C ASN A 267 0.36 -21.06 22.45
N LEU A 268 -0.67 -20.24 22.23
CA LEU A 268 -0.54 -18.83 21.83
C LEU A 268 -0.75 -17.94 23.05
N TYR A 269 0.30 -17.21 23.43
CA TYR A 269 0.32 -16.27 24.54
C TYR A 269 0.17 -14.84 24.01
N ILE A 270 -0.75 -14.06 24.57
CA ILE A 270 -1.05 -12.67 24.20
C ILE A 270 -1.12 -11.84 25.48
N PRO A 271 -0.41 -10.71 25.62
CA PRO A 271 -0.39 -9.95 26.87
C PRO A 271 -1.76 -9.32 27.16
N GLU A 272 -2.11 -9.17 28.45
CA GLU A 272 -3.37 -8.49 28.85
C GLU A 272 -3.40 -6.99 28.52
N LYS A 273 -2.23 -6.41 28.21
CA LYS A 273 -2.03 -4.99 27.90
C LYS A 273 -1.06 -4.87 26.73
N ASP A 274 -1.08 -3.74 26.04
CA ASP A 274 -0.10 -3.47 24.99
C ASP A 274 1.31 -3.34 25.58
N GLU A 275 2.15 -4.37 25.36
CA GLU A 275 3.57 -4.35 25.70
C GLU A 275 4.41 -3.88 24.50
N TYR A 276 5.57 -3.25 24.76
CA TYR A 276 6.31 -2.53 23.72
C TYR A 276 7.23 -3.43 22.86
N SER A 277 7.64 -4.58 23.39
CA SER A 277 8.62 -5.49 22.77
C SER A 277 8.02 -6.75 22.13
N MET A 278 7.02 -7.37 22.77
CA MET A 278 6.47 -8.65 22.33
C MET A 278 4.93 -8.65 22.33
N LYS A 279 4.32 -8.74 21.16
CA LYS A 279 2.87 -8.63 20.95
C LYS A 279 2.11 -9.96 21.06
N ASN A 280 2.79 -11.06 20.76
CA ASN A 280 2.37 -12.42 21.10
C ASN A 280 3.61 -13.33 21.16
N ALA A 281 3.42 -14.55 21.69
CA ALA A 281 4.38 -15.65 21.56
C ALA A 281 3.64 -16.95 21.21
N LEU A 282 4.07 -17.65 20.16
CA LEU A 282 3.52 -18.93 19.72
C LEU A 282 4.49 -20.06 20.09
N CYS A 283 4.13 -20.84 21.11
CA CYS A 283 4.95 -21.89 21.69
C CYS A 283 4.51 -23.27 21.20
N TYR A 284 5.37 -23.97 20.47
CA TYR A 284 5.20 -25.35 20.03
C TYR A 284 5.70 -26.30 21.12
N VAL A 285 4.84 -27.21 21.56
CA VAL A 285 5.12 -28.10 22.71
C VAL A 285 5.25 -29.55 22.24
N TYR A 286 6.38 -30.15 22.55
CA TYR A 286 6.78 -31.48 22.08
C TYR A 286 6.92 -32.46 23.24
N LYS A 287 6.49 -33.71 23.04
CA LYS A 287 6.85 -34.86 23.87
C LYS A 287 8.01 -35.60 23.22
N VAL A 288 9.17 -35.58 23.86
CA VAL A 288 10.36 -36.30 23.42
C VAL A 288 10.44 -37.65 24.13
N THR A 289 10.68 -38.72 23.36
CA THR A 289 10.96 -40.05 23.90
C THR A 289 12.41 -40.43 23.57
N THR A 290 13.15 -40.91 24.57
CA THR A 290 14.54 -41.37 24.39
C THR A 290 14.68 -42.88 24.58
N THR A 291 15.86 -43.40 24.26
CA THR A 291 16.39 -44.67 24.76
C THR A 291 17.77 -44.42 25.38
N SER A 292 18.07 -45.11 26.47
CA SER A 292 19.43 -45.08 27.06
C SER A 292 20.44 -45.66 26.07
N ALA A 293 21.54 -44.93 25.84
CA ALA A 293 22.67 -45.54 25.13
C ALA A 293 23.32 -46.56 26.07
N LYS A 294 23.32 -47.84 25.70
CA LYS A 294 24.01 -48.89 26.46
C LYS A 294 25.46 -48.47 26.65
N LYS A 295 25.93 -48.38 27.90
CA LYS A 295 27.38 -48.31 28.17
C LYS A 295 28.02 -49.54 27.53
N GLY A 296 28.86 -49.31 26.53
CA GLY A 296 29.76 -50.34 26.01
C GLY A 296 30.63 -50.85 27.17
N GLY A 297 30.90 -52.16 27.17
CA GLY A 297 31.85 -52.73 28.14
C GLY A 297 33.24 -52.11 27.94
N GLU A 298 34.03 -52.08 29.01
CA GLU A 298 35.40 -51.57 28.98
C GLU A 298 36.21 -52.31 27.90
N GLU A 299 36.63 -51.60 26.85
CA GLU A 299 37.73 -52.09 26.02
C GLU A 299 38.99 -52.14 26.91
N LYS A 300 39.42 -53.36 27.23
CA LYS A 300 40.67 -53.57 27.95
C LYS A 300 41.80 -52.96 27.15
N LYS A 301 42.58 -52.09 27.80
CA LYS A 301 43.91 -51.74 27.31
C LYS A 301 44.75 -53.02 27.24
N GLU A 302 45.16 -53.41 26.04
CA GLU A 302 46.40 -54.16 25.88
C GLU A 302 47.54 -53.15 25.75
N GLU A 303 48.56 -53.29 26.60
CA GLU A 303 49.77 -52.47 26.52
C GLU A 303 50.71 -53.07 25.46
N PRO A 304 51.15 -52.31 24.44
CA PRO A 304 52.32 -52.69 23.66
C PRO A 304 53.58 -52.38 24.47
N THR A 305 54.37 -53.41 24.77
CA THR A 305 55.70 -53.26 25.36
C THR A 305 56.69 -52.63 24.37
N THR A 306 57.82 -52.14 24.90
CA THR A 306 58.72 -51.18 24.26
C THR A 306 59.72 -51.76 23.25
N GLU A 307 60.45 -50.85 22.59
CA GLU A 307 61.66 -51.03 21.76
C GLU A 307 61.43 -51.30 20.24
N ALA A 308 62.12 -50.64 19.29
CA ALA A 308 63.16 -49.59 19.42
C ALA A 308 63.46 -48.81 18.10
N VAL A 309 64.07 -47.61 18.28
CA VAL A 309 65.13 -46.99 17.42
C VAL A 309 64.76 -46.27 16.08
N THR A 310 64.56 -44.94 16.23
CA THR A 310 65.13 -43.79 15.46
C THR A 310 64.95 -43.56 13.93
N THR A 311 64.58 -42.30 13.62
CA THR A 311 64.97 -41.47 12.43
C THR A 311 64.50 -41.91 11.03
N THR A 312 64.16 -41.02 10.08
CA THR A 312 64.59 -39.62 9.85
C THR A 312 63.43 -38.71 9.37
N ALA A 313 63.71 -37.41 9.18
CA ALA A 313 62.94 -36.48 8.35
C ALA A 313 62.78 -36.99 6.88
N GLU A 314 61.98 -36.41 5.98
CA GLU A 314 61.70 -34.97 5.80
C GLU A 314 60.40 -34.66 5.02
N LYS A 315 60.01 -33.37 5.00
CA LYS A 315 58.93 -32.78 4.21
C LYS A 315 58.99 -33.13 2.71
N THR A 316 57.83 -33.22 2.05
CA THR A 316 57.45 -32.20 1.04
C THR A 316 55.93 -32.14 0.81
N GLU A 317 55.56 -31.10 0.06
CA GLU A 317 54.24 -30.71 -0.47
C GLU A 317 53.43 -31.88 -1.08
N ALA A 318 52.09 -31.87 -1.11
CA ALA A 318 51.17 -30.89 -1.69
C ALA A 318 51.35 -30.76 -3.23
N ALA A 319 50.31 -30.62 -4.07
CA ALA A 319 48.89 -30.39 -3.78
C ALA A 319 47.96 -30.83 -4.94
N THR A 320 46.64 -30.69 -4.69
CA THR A 320 45.58 -30.27 -5.65
C THR A 320 45.25 -31.10 -6.92
N THR A 321 43.96 -31.45 -7.00
CA THR A 321 43.06 -31.32 -8.19
C THR A 321 43.24 -32.29 -9.38
N THR A 322 42.21 -32.57 -10.20
CA THR A 322 40.82 -32.03 -10.23
C THR A 322 39.79 -33.12 -10.54
N ALA A 323 38.52 -32.80 -10.27
CA ALA A 323 37.34 -33.53 -10.70
C ALA A 323 37.25 -33.76 -12.22
N ALA A 324 36.45 -34.76 -12.61
CA ALA A 324 35.27 -34.52 -13.44
C ALA A 324 34.21 -35.63 -13.24
N GLU A 325 32.93 -35.22 -13.26
CA GLU A 325 31.81 -35.78 -14.02
C GLU A 325 31.81 -37.27 -14.48
N LYS A 326 30.66 -37.97 -14.54
CA LYS A 326 29.29 -37.51 -14.85
C LYS A 326 28.23 -38.58 -14.45
N LYS A 327 26.94 -38.19 -14.55
CA LYS A 327 25.78 -38.90 -15.17
C LYS A 327 25.98 -40.37 -15.61
N ASP A 328 25.01 -41.28 -15.66
CA ASP A 328 23.53 -41.37 -15.52
C ASP A 328 23.22 -42.90 -15.42
N LYS A 329 22.06 -43.50 -15.09
CA LYS A 329 20.67 -43.07 -14.78
C LYS A 329 19.92 -44.22 -14.02
N ASP A 330 18.59 -44.11 -13.97
CA ASP A 330 17.47 -45.10 -13.91
C ASP A 330 17.76 -46.61 -14.22
N GLU A 331 16.88 -47.59 -13.95
CA GLU A 331 15.44 -47.52 -13.65
C GLU A 331 14.91 -48.69 -12.78
N GLU A 332 13.81 -48.39 -12.11
CA GLU A 332 12.82 -49.20 -11.42
C GLU A 332 12.43 -50.56 -12.05
N THR A 333 12.13 -51.58 -11.22
CA THR A 333 10.88 -52.38 -11.32
C THR A 333 10.59 -53.26 -10.10
N THR A 334 9.32 -53.59 -9.90
CA THR A 334 8.75 -54.35 -8.78
C THR A 334 8.34 -55.78 -9.17
N THR A 335 8.12 -56.66 -8.18
CA THR A 335 7.20 -57.82 -8.31
C THR A 335 6.74 -58.32 -6.93
N THR A 336 5.79 -59.27 -6.91
CA THR A 336 4.79 -59.42 -5.82
C THR A 336 4.52 -60.88 -5.46
N ALA A 337 3.95 -61.12 -4.26
CA ALA A 337 3.39 -62.40 -3.76
C ALA A 337 4.44 -63.46 -3.33
N GLU A 338 4.12 -64.52 -2.57
CA GLU A 338 2.80 -65.07 -2.18
C GLU A 338 2.79 -65.70 -0.76
N LYS A 339 1.62 -66.14 -0.27
CA LYS A 339 1.39 -66.80 1.03
C LYS A 339 1.65 -68.30 1.00
N THR A 340 1.97 -68.89 2.16
CA THR A 340 1.53 -70.26 2.50
C THR A 340 1.40 -70.41 4.03
N GLU A 341 0.47 -71.27 4.46
CA GLU A 341 0.25 -71.69 5.86
C GLU A 341 0.37 -73.25 5.90
N GLU A 342 0.67 -73.95 6.99
CA GLU A 342 0.04 -73.98 8.33
C GLU A 342 0.88 -74.84 9.32
N LYS A 343 0.40 -75.02 10.57
CA LYS A 343 0.55 -76.22 11.44
C LYS A 343 1.69 -76.36 12.46
N THR A 344 1.51 -75.67 13.59
CA THR A 344 1.43 -76.20 14.98
C THR A 344 2.33 -77.36 15.46
N THR A 345 3.19 -77.10 16.46
CA THR A 345 3.40 -77.97 17.64
C THR A 345 3.79 -77.16 18.89
N GLU A 346 3.17 -77.48 20.03
CA GLU A 346 3.47 -76.99 21.39
C GLU A 346 3.18 -78.16 22.38
N PRO A 347 3.58 -78.13 23.67
CA PRO A 347 4.46 -77.17 24.35
C PRO A 347 5.62 -77.82 25.14
N VAL A 348 6.60 -77.00 25.56
CA VAL A 348 7.41 -77.28 26.76
C VAL A 348 7.61 -75.98 27.55
N THR A 349 7.04 -75.92 28.74
CA THR A 349 7.23 -74.80 29.70
C THR A 349 8.41 -75.07 30.62
N GLU A 350 9.41 -74.20 30.63
CA GLU A 350 10.00 -73.60 31.87
C GLU A 350 11.31 -72.83 31.57
N LYS A 351 11.21 -71.50 31.44
CA LYS A 351 11.66 -70.55 32.47
C LYS A 351 11.46 -69.11 32.00
N ALA A 352 10.89 -68.29 32.87
CA ALA A 352 10.83 -66.85 32.65
C ALA A 352 12.24 -66.25 32.79
N ALA A 353 12.88 -65.94 31.68
CA ALA A 353 13.98 -64.98 31.67
C ALA A 353 13.38 -63.58 31.87
N GLU A 354 13.90 -62.83 32.84
CA GLU A 354 13.39 -61.49 33.13
C GLU A 354 13.59 -60.57 31.91
N ALA A 355 12.48 -60.01 31.43
CA ALA A 355 12.52 -58.95 30.43
C ALA A 355 13.14 -57.70 31.06
N LYS A 356 14.45 -57.50 30.85
CA LYS A 356 15.13 -56.24 31.17
C LYS A 356 14.37 -55.11 30.47
N LYS A 357 14.05 -54.05 31.22
CA LYS A 357 13.27 -52.93 30.72
C LYS A 357 13.99 -52.23 29.56
N ASP A 358 13.20 -51.67 28.66
CA ASP A 358 13.68 -50.67 27.69
C ASP A 358 13.79 -49.35 28.45
N ASP A 359 14.99 -49.01 28.91
CA ASP A 359 15.27 -47.87 29.80
C ASP A 359 15.23 -46.54 29.03
N GLY A 360 14.06 -46.22 28.46
CA GLY A 360 13.75 -44.98 27.77
C GLY A 360 13.05 -43.97 28.67
N PHE A 361 13.41 -42.69 28.55
CA PHE A 361 12.79 -41.60 29.28
C PHE A 361 11.81 -40.82 28.39
N VAL A 362 10.75 -40.27 28.97
CA VAL A 362 9.81 -39.36 28.30
C VAL A 362 9.90 -38.01 28.99
N TYR A 363 10.14 -36.96 28.22
CA TYR A 363 10.20 -35.59 28.71
C TYR A 363 9.56 -34.61 27.72
N TYR A 364 9.42 -33.35 28.12
CA TYR A 364 8.73 -32.33 27.35
C TYR A 364 9.69 -31.19 26.99
N TYR A 365 9.66 -30.76 25.74
CA TYR A 365 10.46 -29.68 25.18
C TYR A 365 9.53 -28.66 24.52
N PHE A 366 9.98 -27.42 24.36
CA PHE A 366 9.27 -26.43 23.56
C PHE A 366 10.24 -25.58 22.75
N ALA A 367 9.74 -25.03 21.65
CA ALA A 367 10.35 -23.91 20.94
C ALA A 367 9.26 -22.88 20.64
N TYR A 368 9.62 -21.61 20.46
CA TYR A 368 8.62 -20.55 20.32
C TYR A 368 9.00 -19.48 19.30
N TYR A 369 7.98 -18.78 18.82
CA TYR A 369 8.09 -17.68 17.87
C TYR A 369 7.47 -16.42 18.49
N GLU A 370 8.23 -15.33 18.54
CA GLU A 370 7.75 -14.03 19.04
C GLU A 370 7.09 -13.21 17.92
N ASN A 371 6.16 -12.31 18.25
CA ASN A 371 5.65 -11.29 17.32
C ASN A 371 5.04 -11.84 16.00
N VAL A 372 4.44 -13.03 16.04
CA VAL A 372 3.86 -13.74 14.90
C VAL A 372 2.74 -12.94 14.25
N LEU A 373 2.89 -12.71 12.93
CA LEU A 373 1.96 -11.96 12.08
C LEU A 373 1.06 -12.88 11.26
N THR A 374 -0.11 -12.36 10.88
CA THR A 374 -0.89 -12.90 9.75
C THR A 374 -0.14 -12.69 8.43
N PRO A 375 -0.33 -13.59 7.44
CA PRO A 375 0.23 -13.40 6.10
C PRO A 375 -0.43 -12.20 5.42
N GLY A 376 0.34 -11.16 5.10
CA GLY A 376 -0.13 -10.01 4.30
C GLY A 376 -0.23 -10.29 2.80
N ASN A 377 0.18 -11.50 2.40
CA ASN A 377 -0.03 -12.14 1.12
C ASN A 377 0.18 -13.65 1.37
N ALA A 378 -0.61 -14.53 0.75
CA ALA A 378 -0.53 -15.99 0.95
C ALA A 378 0.84 -16.60 0.55
N ASP A 379 1.64 -15.85 -0.21
CA ASP A 379 3.01 -16.22 -0.60
C ASP A 379 4.12 -15.62 0.30
N LYS A 380 3.78 -14.78 1.30
CA LYS A 380 4.76 -14.37 2.33
C LYS A 380 4.98 -15.53 3.32
N ASP A 381 6.19 -16.05 3.34
CA ASP A 381 6.62 -17.09 4.28
C ASP A 381 6.78 -16.58 5.72
N PHE A 382 6.86 -17.51 6.68
CA PHE A 382 7.11 -17.22 8.09
C PHE A 382 8.52 -16.64 8.33
N ASP A 383 8.65 -15.73 9.30
CA ASP A 383 9.94 -15.13 9.66
C ASP A 383 10.67 -15.97 10.71
N ALA A 384 11.65 -16.75 10.25
CA ALA A 384 12.49 -17.58 11.09
C ALA A 384 13.43 -16.79 12.05
N SER A 385 13.57 -15.47 11.90
CA SER A 385 14.32 -14.64 12.86
C SER A 385 13.61 -14.47 14.21
N THR A 386 12.30 -14.75 14.25
CA THR A 386 11.49 -14.75 15.48
C THR A 386 11.61 -16.02 16.32
N TYR A 387 12.29 -17.06 15.79
CA TYR A 387 12.48 -18.34 16.46
C TYR A 387 13.39 -18.23 17.69
N ASN A 388 12.92 -18.78 18.80
CA ASN A 388 13.65 -18.88 20.05
C ASN A 388 13.47 -20.27 20.69
N GLU A 389 14.48 -20.69 21.45
CA GLU A 389 14.56 -22.02 22.07
C GLU A 389 15.02 -21.94 23.54
N PRO A 390 14.86 -23.01 24.35
CA PRO A 390 15.21 -23.01 25.76
C PRO A 390 16.73 -22.96 25.95
N SER A 391 17.27 -21.78 26.32
CA SER A 391 18.70 -21.54 26.44
C SER A 391 19.27 -22.04 27.77
N TYR A 392 20.09 -23.09 27.70
CA TYR A 392 20.81 -23.64 28.85
C TYR A 392 22.30 -23.27 28.82
N TYR A 393 22.68 -22.22 29.57
CA TYR A 393 24.08 -21.85 29.78
C TYR A 393 24.63 -22.49 31.05
N GLN A 394 25.60 -23.38 30.90
CA GLN A 394 26.12 -24.18 32.01
C GLN A 394 27.40 -23.60 32.61
N PHE A 395 27.31 -22.98 33.80
CA PHE A 395 28.18 -23.24 34.95
C PHE A 395 27.64 -22.53 36.22
N PHE A 396 27.45 -23.28 37.31
CA PHE A 396 27.14 -22.85 38.69
C PHE A 396 26.44 -21.48 38.89
N GLY A 397 25.10 -21.41 38.87
CA GLY A 397 24.43 -20.17 39.35
C GLY A 397 22.98 -19.85 38.98
N VAL A 398 22.11 -20.84 38.70
CA VAL A 398 20.66 -20.63 38.48
C VAL A 398 20.27 -19.73 37.30
N SER A 399 20.22 -20.34 36.11
CA SER A 399 19.17 -20.10 35.10
C SER A 399 19.08 -21.39 34.28
N GLY A 400 17.89 -21.88 33.94
CA GLY A 400 17.83 -23.14 33.18
C GLY A 400 16.45 -23.72 32.90
N ASP A 401 16.41 -24.37 31.73
CA ASP A 401 15.32 -25.17 31.20
C ASP A 401 15.81 -26.62 30.96
N ALA A 402 16.50 -27.23 31.94
CA ALA A 402 17.13 -28.54 31.81
C ALA A 402 17.28 -29.29 33.15
N PHE A 403 17.32 -30.63 33.10
CA PHE A 403 17.50 -31.52 34.25
C PHE A 403 18.44 -32.69 33.92
N ALA A 404 18.90 -33.43 34.93
CA ALA A 404 19.73 -34.62 34.76
C ALA A 404 19.13 -35.85 35.48
N ILE A 405 19.34 -37.04 34.90
CA ILE A 405 19.01 -38.35 35.47
C ILE A 405 20.18 -39.29 35.14
N ASP A 406 20.73 -39.99 36.14
CA ASP A 406 21.83 -40.96 35.99
C ASP A 406 23.01 -40.46 35.12
N ASP A 407 23.49 -39.25 35.44
CA ASP A 407 24.54 -38.49 34.73
C ASP A 407 24.23 -38.13 33.26
N VAL A 408 22.97 -38.30 32.81
CA VAL A 408 22.49 -37.88 31.49
C VAL A 408 21.70 -36.57 31.59
N LEU A 409 22.16 -35.54 30.87
CA LEU A 409 21.49 -34.24 30.76
C LEU A 409 20.34 -34.25 29.74
N TYR A 410 19.24 -33.57 30.06
CA TYR A 410 18.05 -33.38 29.24
C TYR A 410 17.65 -31.90 29.23
N VAL A 411 17.62 -31.27 28.05
CA VAL A 411 17.09 -29.91 27.85
C VAL A 411 15.59 -30.02 27.63
N GLY A 412 14.79 -29.41 28.52
CA GLY A 412 13.35 -29.60 28.66
C GLY A 412 12.94 -29.85 30.12
N TYR A 413 11.73 -30.39 30.32
CA TYR A 413 11.12 -30.63 31.64
C TYR A 413 10.61 -32.07 31.76
N GLN A 414 10.65 -32.62 32.97
CA GLN A 414 10.23 -34.02 33.22
C GLN A 414 8.72 -34.25 33.03
N ASN A 415 7.90 -33.21 33.21
CA ASN A 415 6.46 -33.27 33.05
C ASN A 415 5.91 -31.99 32.39
N LEU A 416 4.69 -32.09 31.86
CA LEU A 416 4.05 -31.04 31.08
C LEU A 416 3.58 -29.85 31.94
N ASP A 417 3.23 -30.07 33.20
CA ASP A 417 2.81 -29.01 34.12
C ASP A 417 3.97 -28.09 34.50
N ASP A 418 5.17 -28.63 34.69
CA ASP A 418 6.38 -27.83 34.95
C ASP A 418 6.84 -27.05 33.71
N LEU A 419 6.67 -27.61 32.50
CA LEU A 419 6.82 -26.85 31.26
C LEU A 419 5.84 -25.69 31.21
N TYR A 420 4.54 -25.91 31.47
CA TYR A 420 3.56 -24.83 31.44
C TYR A 420 3.84 -23.74 32.47
N LYS A 421 4.21 -24.09 33.72
CA LYS A 421 4.60 -23.11 34.76
C LYS A 421 5.80 -22.27 34.33
N ALA A 422 6.81 -22.90 33.72
CA ALA A 422 7.99 -22.20 33.24
C ALA A 422 7.64 -21.22 32.11
N VAL A 423 6.85 -21.67 31.13
CA VAL A 423 6.45 -20.86 29.97
C VAL A 423 5.47 -19.73 30.35
N GLU A 424 4.50 -19.98 31.25
CA GLU A 424 3.59 -18.94 31.78
C GLU A 424 4.34 -17.77 32.42
N GLY A 425 5.46 -18.04 33.11
CA GLY A 425 6.33 -17.01 33.67
C GLY A 425 7.40 -16.44 32.73
N LYS A 426 7.65 -17.06 31.57
CA LYS A 426 8.76 -16.71 30.66
C LYS A 426 8.44 -15.54 29.73
N PHE A 427 7.18 -15.40 29.33
CA PHE A 427 6.78 -14.45 28.28
C PHE A 427 6.19 -13.14 28.82
N TYR A 428 5.26 -13.23 29.78
CA TYR A 428 4.44 -12.10 30.21
C TYR A 428 4.10 -12.18 31.69
N ALA A 429 4.09 -11.04 32.39
CA ALA A 429 3.62 -10.99 33.78
C ALA A 429 2.11 -11.32 33.90
N LYS A 430 1.34 -11.09 32.82
CA LYS A 430 -0.05 -11.54 32.63
C LYS A 430 -0.39 -11.68 31.15
N CYS A 431 -1.03 -12.79 30.76
CA CYS A 431 -1.44 -13.03 29.38
C CYS A 431 -2.76 -13.82 29.28
N LYS A 432 -3.48 -13.62 28.18
CA LYS A 432 -4.44 -14.59 27.65
C LYS A 432 -3.63 -15.72 27.00
N VAL A 433 -3.97 -16.97 27.34
CA VAL A 433 -3.45 -18.16 26.65
C VAL A 433 -4.57 -18.80 25.84
N GLU A 434 -4.28 -19.13 24.59
CA GLU A 434 -5.10 -20.00 23.76
C GLU A 434 -4.28 -21.27 23.46
N THR A 435 -4.91 -22.45 23.45
CA THR A 435 -4.21 -23.73 23.24
C THR A 435 -5.02 -24.67 22.37
N ASN A 436 -4.34 -25.42 21.50
CA ASN A 436 -4.92 -26.57 20.79
C ASN A 436 -4.42 -27.91 21.33
N ILE A 437 -3.60 -27.91 22.40
CA ILE A 437 -3.04 -29.12 23.01
C ILE A 437 -4.15 -29.91 23.69
N LYS A 438 -4.31 -31.18 23.29
CA LYS A 438 -5.32 -32.07 23.86
C LYS A 438 -4.91 -32.53 25.26
N LYS A 439 -5.62 -32.05 26.28
CA LYS A 439 -5.55 -32.64 27.63
C LYS A 439 -6.03 -34.10 27.55
N LYS A 440 -5.22 -35.01 28.07
CA LYS A 440 -5.49 -36.46 28.16
C LYS A 440 -6.07 -36.80 29.53
#